data_AF-A0A1Z4N952-F1
#
_entry.id   AF-A0A1Z4N952-F1
#
_cell.length_a   1.000
_cell.length_b   1.000
_cell.length_c   1.000
_cell.angle_alpha   90.00
_cell.angle_beta   90.00
_cell.angle_gamma   90.00
#
_symmetry.space_group_name_H-M   'P 1'
#
loop_
_entity.id
_entity.type
_entity.pdbx_description
1 polymer ?
#
loop_
_entity_poly.entity_id
_entity_poly.type
_entity_poly.pdbx_seq_one_letter_code
_entity_poly.pdbx_strand_id
1 'polypeptide(L)'
;MIMGHKIPVEPQARLENFLAHLEAARQLQREWMTYGLDCVNLYFDDVDEDWWEKWVEEEPQSFEAAVIAFLESDNWVAVRVRKQLQDKPICEIASKLDKYLSFPQEDQIFAIKNFLAGKVVVGDSYRYSTIEIDEIELFNLAAELLEKLEEIRGRNL
;
A
#
# COMPACT_ATOMS: atom_id res chain seq x y z
N MET A 1 16.51 -30.49 33.86
CA MET A 1 15.26 -29.73 34.05
C MET A 1 15.66 -28.42 34.73
N ILE A 2 15.88 -27.36 33.94
CA ILE A 2 16.35 -26.06 34.43
C ILE A 2 15.10 -25.23 34.73
N MET A 3 14.85 -24.95 36.01
CA MET A 3 13.76 -24.05 36.42
C MET A 3 14.20 -22.61 36.17
N GLY A 4 13.53 -21.95 35.22
CA GLY A 4 13.64 -20.51 35.02
C GLY A 4 13.05 -19.77 36.21
N HIS A 5 13.90 -19.24 37.09
CA HIS A 5 13.50 -18.30 38.11
C HIS A 5 13.09 -16.98 37.44
N LYS A 6 11.78 -16.77 37.28
CA LYS A 6 11.24 -15.42 37.11
C LYS A 6 11.45 -14.69 38.43
N ILE A 7 12.35 -13.72 38.48
CA ILE A 7 12.44 -12.79 39.61
C ILE A 7 11.18 -11.93 39.55
N PRO A 8 10.27 -12.00 40.55
CA PRO A 8 9.14 -11.08 40.59
C PRO A 8 9.71 -9.70 40.91
N VAL A 9 9.77 -8.81 39.90
CA VAL A 9 10.17 -7.42 40.14
C VAL A 9 9.12 -6.82 41.06
N GLU A 10 9.52 -6.51 42.29
CA GLU A 10 8.63 -5.95 43.31
C GLU A 10 7.92 -4.70 42.75
N PRO A 11 6.62 -4.50 43.08
CA PRO A 11 5.86 -3.32 42.65
C PRO A 11 6.59 -1.99 42.90
N GLN A 12 7.39 -1.92 43.96
CA GLN A 12 8.26 -0.80 44.33
C GLN A 12 9.34 -0.57 43.28
N ALA A 13 10.06 -1.60 42.87
CA ALA A 13 11.09 -1.52 41.83
C ALA A 13 10.49 -1.13 40.47
N ARG A 14 9.26 -1.57 40.15
CA ARG A 14 8.55 -1.14 38.93
C ARG A 14 8.16 0.34 38.98
N LEU A 15 7.72 0.82 40.15
CA LEU A 15 7.37 2.22 40.35
C LEU A 15 8.60 3.12 40.28
N GLU A 16 9.69 2.75 40.93
CA GLU A 16 10.97 3.46 40.85
C GLU A 16 11.48 3.54 39.42
N ASN A 17 11.42 2.44 38.68
CA ASN A 17 11.83 2.41 37.27
C ASN A 17 10.94 3.30 36.39
N PHE A 18 9.62 3.31 36.63
CA PHE A 18 8.71 4.23 35.92
C PHE A 18 9.01 5.70 36.23
N LEU A 19 9.27 6.04 37.50
CA LEU A 19 9.63 7.39 37.90
C LEU A 19 10.96 7.84 37.30
N ALA A 20 11.94 6.94 37.21
CA ALA A 20 13.23 7.20 36.57
C ALA A 20 13.06 7.54 35.08
N HIS A 21 12.30 6.75 34.32
CA HIS A 21 12.01 7.04 32.91
C HIS A 21 11.24 8.36 32.73
N LEU A 22 10.29 8.64 33.62
CA LEU A 22 9.49 9.86 33.56
C LEU A 22 10.35 11.10 33.83
N GLU A 23 11.29 11.03 34.76
CA GLU A 23 12.22 12.13 35.03
C GLU A 23 13.22 12.32 33.88
N ALA A 24 13.74 11.24 33.28
CA ALA A 24 14.59 11.30 32.11
C ALA A 24 13.88 11.95 30.91
N ALA A 25 12.62 11.58 30.64
CA ALA A 25 11.81 12.19 29.58
C ALA A 25 11.56 13.68 29.83
N ARG A 26 11.30 14.09 31.07
CA ARG A 26 11.16 15.50 31.44
C ARG A 26 12.46 16.26 31.28
N GLN A 27 13.59 15.65 31.60
CA GLN A 27 14.90 16.25 31.41
C GLN A 27 15.19 16.50 29.93
N LEU A 28 14.93 15.52 29.07
CA LEU A 28 15.05 15.66 27.62
C LEU A 28 14.16 16.80 27.09
N GLN A 29 12.92 16.91 27.57
CA GLN A 29 12.02 18.01 27.19
C GLN A 29 12.59 19.38 27.60
N ARG A 30 13.16 19.49 28.79
CA ARG A 30 13.80 20.73 29.27
C ARG A 30 15.03 21.09 28.44
N GLU A 31 15.87 20.11 28.11
CA GLU A 31 17.07 20.29 27.31
C GLU A 31 16.72 20.71 25.88
N TRP A 32 15.72 20.07 25.27
CA TRP A 32 15.21 20.47 23.95
C TRP A 32 14.67 21.90 23.95
N MET A 33 13.89 22.28 24.96
CA MET A 33 13.38 23.66 25.09
C MET A 33 14.48 24.69 25.32
N THR A 34 15.62 24.29 25.91
CA THR A 34 16.71 25.20 26.29
C THR A 34 17.76 25.34 25.17
N TYR A 35 18.10 24.24 24.51
CA TYR A 35 19.25 24.15 23.60
C TYR A 35 18.89 23.77 22.16
N GLY A 36 17.61 23.49 21.87
CA GLY A 36 17.16 23.13 20.52
C GLY A 36 17.55 21.69 20.13
N LEU A 37 17.61 21.41 18.82
CA LEU A 37 17.75 20.06 18.25
C LEU A 37 19.13 19.40 18.50
N ASP A 38 20.10 20.12 19.07
CA ASP A 38 21.49 19.68 19.24
C ASP A 38 21.72 18.74 20.46
N CYS A 39 20.68 18.39 21.22
CA CYS A 39 20.81 17.58 22.46
C CYS A 39 20.49 16.08 22.31
N VAL A 40 20.17 15.59 21.11
CA VAL A 40 19.63 14.23 20.92
C VAL A 40 20.71 13.13 20.97
N ASN A 41 21.99 13.46 21.16
CA ASN A 41 23.09 12.48 21.12
C ASN A 41 23.47 11.82 22.46
N LEU A 42 22.79 12.11 23.58
CA LEU A 42 23.19 11.60 24.91
C LEU A 42 22.27 10.53 25.53
N TYR A 43 21.20 10.12 24.81
CA TYR A 43 20.21 9.16 25.32
C TYR A 43 19.94 7.99 24.36
N PHE A 44 20.94 7.60 23.57
CA PHE A 44 20.85 6.55 22.55
C PHE A 44 21.69 5.31 22.92
N ASP A 45 21.52 4.78 24.12
CA ASP A 45 22.34 3.63 24.57
C ASP A 45 21.55 2.35 24.91
N ASP A 46 20.26 2.22 24.55
CA ASP A 46 19.52 0.94 24.69
C ASP A 46 18.25 0.85 23.82
N VAL A 47 18.31 1.36 22.58
CA VAL A 47 17.33 0.94 21.56
C VAL A 47 18.06 -0.04 20.68
N ASP A 48 17.78 -1.34 20.87
CA ASP A 48 18.34 -2.44 20.09
C ASP A 48 18.51 -2.00 18.62
N GLU A 49 19.74 -2.11 18.11
CA GLU A 49 20.19 -1.59 16.80
C GLU A 49 19.34 -2.10 15.63
N ASP A 50 18.52 -3.14 15.85
CA ASP A 50 17.64 -3.77 14.87
C ASP A 50 16.20 -3.21 14.87
N TRP A 51 15.84 -2.25 15.75
CA TRP A 51 14.49 -1.67 15.76
C TRP A 51 14.21 -0.96 14.44
N TRP A 52 15.16 -0.17 13.92
CA TRP A 52 14.96 0.61 12.70
C TRP A 52 15.04 -0.20 11.41
N GLU A 53 15.85 -1.26 11.38
CA GLU A 53 15.98 -2.12 10.21
C GLU A 53 14.70 -2.94 9.95
N LYS A 54 13.95 -3.27 11.00
CA LYS A 54 12.64 -3.94 10.90
C LYS A 54 11.50 -3.13 10.29
N TRP A 55 11.62 -1.79 10.23
CA TRP A 55 10.60 -0.97 9.56
C TRP A 55 10.88 -0.80 8.07
N VAL A 56 12.08 -1.17 7.61
CA VAL A 56 12.48 -1.09 6.20
C VAL A 56 12.36 -2.47 5.52
N GLU A 57 12.56 -3.55 6.27
CA GLU A 57 12.32 -4.90 5.77
C GLU A 57 10.83 -5.28 5.93
N GLU A 58 10.11 -5.16 4.81
CA GLU A 58 8.79 -5.75 4.56
C GLU A 58 7.59 -5.11 5.27
N GLU A 59 7.26 -3.87 4.88
CA GLU A 59 5.83 -3.61 4.72
C GLU A 59 5.33 -4.51 3.56
N PRO A 60 4.34 -5.39 3.77
CA PRO A 60 3.76 -6.15 2.68
C PRO A 60 3.27 -5.14 1.65
N GLN A 61 3.84 -5.19 0.44
CA GLN A 61 3.37 -4.35 -0.66
C GLN A 61 1.87 -4.56 -0.76
N SER A 62 1.10 -3.51 -0.45
CA SER A 62 -0.35 -3.60 -0.59
C SER A 62 -0.65 -4.03 -2.01
N PHE A 63 -1.69 -4.86 -2.18
CA PHE A 63 -2.09 -5.30 -3.52
C PHE A 63 -2.25 -4.10 -4.48
N GLU A 64 -2.76 -2.98 -3.97
CA GLU A 64 -2.83 -1.71 -4.68
C GLU A 64 -1.45 -1.18 -5.13
N ALA A 65 -0.43 -1.19 -4.27
CA ALA A 65 0.94 -0.79 -4.64
C ALA A 65 1.53 -1.70 -5.72
N ALA A 66 1.28 -3.01 -5.65
CA ALA A 66 1.73 -3.96 -6.66
C ALA A 66 1.00 -3.77 -8.01
N VAL A 67 -0.29 -3.43 -7.98
CA VAL A 67 -1.06 -3.07 -9.19
C VAL A 67 -0.57 -1.75 -9.78
N ILE A 68 -0.24 -0.75 -8.97
CA ILE A 68 0.35 0.51 -9.43
C ILE A 68 1.70 0.24 -10.13
N ALA A 69 2.59 -0.53 -9.50
CA ALA A 69 3.87 -0.91 -10.09
C ALA A 69 3.69 -1.67 -11.42
N PHE A 70 2.69 -2.55 -11.51
CA PHE A 70 2.34 -3.21 -12.77
C PHE A 70 1.85 -2.22 -13.84
N LEU A 71 0.96 -1.28 -13.48
CA LEU A 71 0.44 -0.29 -14.43
C LEU A 71 1.54 0.68 -14.91
N GLU A 72 2.53 0.98 -14.09
CA GLU A 72 3.69 1.80 -14.45
C GLU A 72 4.70 1.06 -15.33
N SER A 73 4.73 -0.28 -15.25
CA SER A 73 5.64 -1.12 -16.03
C SER A 73 5.40 -1.03 -17.55
N ASP A 74 6.43 -1.40 -18.31
CA ASP A 74 6.39 -1.51 -19.77
C ASP A 74 5.68 -2.79 -20.26
N ASN A 75 4.95 -3.48 -19.38
CA ASN A 75 4.10 -4.58 -19.80
C ASN A 75 3.10 -4.09 -20.85
N TRP A 76 3.02 -4.78 -21.98
CA TRP A 76 2.17 -4.39 -23.09
C TRP A 76 0.68 -4.27 -22.70
N VAL A 77 0.20 -5.08 -21.74
CA VAL A 77 -1.16 -4.97 -21.16
C VAL A 77 -1.29 -3.65 -20.40
N ALA A 78 -0.33 -3.33 -19.52
CA ALA A 78 -0.30 -2.07 -18.77
C ALA A 78 -0.24 -0.84 -19.70
N VAL A 79 0.56 -0.91 -20.77
CA VAL A 79 0.64 0.15 -21.79
C VAL A 79 -0.70 0.33 -22.51
N ARG A 80 -1.39 -0.76 -22.88
CA ARG A 80 -2.72 -0.68 -23.51
C ARG A 80 -3.78 -0.14 -22.54
N VAL A 81 -3.76 -0.56 -21.28
CA VAL A 81 -4.67 -0.06 -20.23
C VAL A 81 -4.46 1.43 -19.98
N ARG A 82 -3.19 1.87 -19.84
CA ARG A 82 -2.83 3.29 -19.74
C ARG A 82 -3.29 4.08 -20.96
N LYS A 83 -3.15 3.52 -22.16
CA LYS A 83 -3.61 4.14 -23.41
C LYS A 83 -5.13 4.27 -23.49
N GLN A 84 -5.88 3.32 -22.93
CA GLN A 84 -7.35 3.39 -22.89
C GLN A 84 -7.87 4.34 -21.82
N LEU A 85 -7.19 4.40 -20.67
CA LEU A 85 -7.60 5.19 -19.50
C LEU A 85 -6.73 6.44 -19.30
N GLN A 86 -6.21 7.03 -20.38
CA GLN A 86 -5.32 8.20 -20.34
C GLN A 86 -5.90 9.38 -19.55
N ASP A 87 -7.23 9.46 -19.48
CA ASP A 87 -7.96 10.53 -18.78
C ASP A 87 -8.04 10.33 -17.26
N LYS A 88 -7.56 9.19 -16.71
CA LYS A 88 -7.67 8.82 -15.29
C LYS A 88 -6.29 8.61 -14.65
N PRO A 89 -6.09 9.03 -13.38
CA PRO A 89 -4.83 8.80 -12.68
C PRO A 89 -4.64 7.31 -12.34
N ILE A 90 -3.39 6.83 -12.42
CA ILE A 90 -3.02 5.42 -12.22
C ILE A 90 -3.48 4.89 -10.86
N CYS A 91 -3.38 5.69 -9.80
CA CYS A 91 -3.85 5.29 -8.47
C CYS A 91 -5.37 5.02 -8.46
N GLU A 92 -6.18 5.87 -9.11
CA GLU A 92 -7.63 5.66 -9.18
C GLU A 92 -7.99 4.43 -10.02
N ILE A 93 -7.19 4.13 -11.05
CA ILE A 93 -7.32 2.90 -11.84
C ILE A 93 -7.05 1.69 -10.93
N ALA A 94 -5.96 1.70 -10.16
CA ALA A 94 -5.60 0.62 -9.25
C ALA A 94 -6.69 0.37 -8.19
N SER A 95 -7.18 1.43 -7.51
CA SER A 95 -8.24 1.29 -6.50
C SER A 95 -9.56 0.76 -7.09
N LYS A 96 -9.86 1.06 -8.36
CA LYS A 96 -11.06 0.53 -9.04
C LYS A 96 -10.89 -0.93 -9.43
N LEU A 97 -9.71 -1.31 -9.93
CA LEU A 97 -9.41 -2.71 -10.25
C LEU A 97 -9.50 -3.60 -9.01
N ASP A 98 -8.98 -3.14 -7.88
CA ASP A 98 -9.09 -3.84 -6.59
C ASP A 98 -10.56 -4.07 -6.17
N LYS A 99 -11.41 -3.04 -6.33
CA LYS A 99 -12.85 -3.17 -6.10
C LYS A 99 -13.51 -4.19 -7.04
N TYR A 100 -13.13 -4.20 -8.32
CA TYR A 100 -13.71 -5.15 -9.28
C TYR A 100 -13.30 -6.59 -9.02
N LEU A 101 -12.08 -6.82 -8.51
CA LEU A 101 -11.62 -8.16 -8.11
C LEU A 101 -12.35 -8.71 -6.87
N SER A 102 -13.06 -7.83 -6.14
CA SER A 102 -13.95 -8.25 -5.05
C SER A 102 -15.32 -8.73 -5.54
N PHE A 103 -15.64 -8.56 -6.82
CA PHE A 103 -16.90 -9.04 -7.40
C PHE A 103 -16.87 -10.55 -7.67
N PRO A 104 -18.03 -11.19 -7.86
CA PRO A 104 -18.10 -12.59 -8.32
C PRO A 104 -17.33 -12.79 -9.62
N GLN A 105 -16.64 -13.92 -9.75
CA GLN A 105 -15.73 -14.21 -10.88
C GLN A 105 -16.39 -14.05 -12.26
N GLU A 106 -17.68 -14.37 -12.36
CA GLU A 106 -18.51 -14.20 -13.54
C GLU A 106 -18.70 -12.73 -13.98
N ASP A 107 -18.64 -11.79 -13.03
CA ASP A 107 -18.87 -10.36 -13.26
C ASP A 107 -17.56 -9.55 -13.38
N GLN A 108 -16.43 -10.10 -12.95
CA GLN A 108 -15.14 -9.39 -12.92
C GLN A 108 -14.71 -8.92 -14.32
N ILE A 109 -14.77 -9.81 -15.32
CA ILE A 109 -14.38 -9.50 -16.70
C ILE A 109 -15.29 -8.42 -17.27
N PHE A 110 -16.60 -8.49 -17.01
CA PHE A 110 -17.55 -7.47 -17.50
C PHE A 110 -17.36 -6.12 -16.81
N ALA A 111 -17.07 -6.10 -15.51
CA ALA A 111 -16.77 -4.87 -14.78
C ALA A 111 -15.49 -4.20 -15.32
N ILE A 112 -14.44 -4.98 -15.54
CA ILE A 112 -13.18 -4.50 -16.12
C ILE A 112 -13.40 -4.03 -17.58
N LYS A 113 -14.11 -4.81 -18.41
CA LYS A 113 -14.45 -4.42 -19.78
C LYS A 113 -15.20 -3.09 -19.81
N ASN A 114 -16.26 -2.95 -19.01
CA ASN A 114 -17.05 -1.73 -18.94
C ASN A 114 -16.23 -0.54 -18.44
N PHE A 115 -15.31 -0.78 -17.52
CA PHE A 115 -14.39 0.25 -17.03
C PHE A 115 -13.39 0.71 -18.11
N LEU A 116 -12.84 -0.21 -18.90
CA LEU A 116 -11.99 0.08 -20.06
C LEU A 116 -12.75 0.77 -21.19
N ALA A 117 -14.02 0.39 -21.42
CA ALA A 117 -14.91 1.02 -22.39
C ALA A 117 -15.42 2.41 -21.94
N GLY A 118 -15.35 2.69 -20.64
CA GLY A 118 -15.91 3.87 -19.96
C GLY A 118 -15.20 5.21 -20.23
N LYS A 119 -14.66 5.42 -21.44
CA LYS A 119 -14.44 6.76 -22.02
C LYS A 119 -15.77 7.40 -22.47
N VAL A 120 -16.84 6.62 -22.53
CA VAL A 120 -18.18 7.08 -22.91
C VAL A 120 -18.81 7.84 -21.74
N VAL A 121 -18.60 9.15 -21.74
CA VAL A 121 -19.47 10.10 -21.05
C VAL A 121 -20.91 9.80 -21.51
N VAL A 122 -21.79 9.47 -20.57
CA VAL A 122 -23.23 9.53 -20.78
C VAL A 122 -23.56 11.00 -21.02
N GLY A 123 -23.64 11.37 -22.30
CA GLY A 123 -23.92 12.71 -22.77
C GLY A 123 -24.34 12.64 -24.22
N ASP A 124 -25.64 12.79 -24.45
CA ASP A 124 -26.35 12.83 -25.72
C ASP A 124 -25.51 13.33 -26.91
N SER A 125 -25.49 12.55 -28.00
CA SER A 125 -25.84 12.99 -29.37
C SER A 125 -25.24 12.02 -30.39
N TYR A 126 -26.08 11.61 -31.35
CA TYR A 126 -25.74 10.83 -32.53
C TYR A 126 -24.70 11.53 -33.41
N ARG A 127 -23.43 11.56 -33.01
CA ARG A 127 -22.32 12.07 -33.83
C ARG A 127 -21.03 11.31 -33.55
N TYR A 128 -20.90 10.19 -34.24
CA TYR A 128 -19.71 9.78 -35.02
C TYR A 128 -18.38 10.36 -34.52
N SER A 129 -17.78 9.77 -33.48
CA SER A 129 -16.34 9.86 -33.14
C SER A 129 -15.98 8.89 -31.99
N THR A 130 -16.54 7.69 -31.98
CA THR A 130 -16.03 6.63 -31.10
C THR A 130 -14.99 5.90 -31.91
N ILE A 131 -13.72 5.93 -31.47
CA ILE A 131 -12.73 4.96 -31.95
C ILE A 131 -13.41 3.61 -31.74
N GLU A 132 -13.78 2.92 -32.81
CA GLU A 132 -14.30 1.55 -32.78
C GLU A 132 -13.16 0.67 -32.26
N ILE A 133 -12.93 0.70 -30.95
CA ILE A 133 -12.15 -0.32 -30.30
C ILE A 133 -13.07 -1.52 -30.37
N ASP A 134 -12.68 -2.50 -31.19
CA ASP A 134 -13.43 -3.73 -31.37
C ASP A 134 -13.81 -4.27 -29.99
N GLU A 135 -15.11 -4.50 -29.77
CA GLU A 135 -15.61 -5.00 -28.49
C GLU A 135 -14.91 -6.31 -28.10
N ILE A 136 -14.46 -7.07 -29.09
CA ILE A 136 -13.67 -8.29 -28.95
C ILE A 136 -12.26 -7.97 -28.44
N GLU A 137 -11.60 -6.93 -28.97
CA GLU A 137 -10.29 -6.50 -28.48
C GLU A 137 -10.34 -5.98 -27.04
N LEU A 138 -11.42 -5.28 -26.65
CA LEU A 138 -11.64 -4.85 -25.27
C LEU A 138 -11.86 -6.05 -24.33
N PHE A 139 -12.60 -7.06 -24.78
CA PHE A 139 -12.83 -8.27 -24.01
C PHE A 139 -11.53 -9.04 -23.79
N ASN A 140 -10.71 -9.19 -24.83
CA ASN A 140 -9.40 -9.81 -24.74
C ASN A 140 -8.47 -9.05 -23.79
N LEU A 141 -8.43 -7.71 -23.89
CA LEU A 141 -7.64 -6.88 -22.97
C LEU A 141 -8.11 -7.00 -21.52
N ALA A 142 -9.43 -7.08 -21.28
CA ALA A 142 -10.00 -7.26 -19.95
C ALA A 142 -9.62 -8.63 -19.36
N ALA A 143 -9.65 -9.70 -20.16
CA ALA A 143 -9.25 -11.04 -19.75
C ALA A 143 -7.75 -11.10 -19.41
N GLU A 144 -6.90 -10.56 -20.28
CA GLU A 144 -5.44 -10.49 -20.06
C GLU A 144 -5.08 -9.65 -18.82
N LEU A 145 -5.80 -8.55 -18.60
CA LEU A 145 -5.63 -7.73 -17.40
C LEU A 145 -6.04 -8.50 -16.15
N LEU A 146 -7.18 -9.21 -16.18
CA LEU A 146 -7.64 -10.00 -15.04
C LEU A 146 -6.64 -11.11 -14.68
N GLU A 147 -6.12 -11.84 -15.66
CA GLU A 147 -5.10 -12.87 -15.45
C GLU A 147 -3.85 -12.28 -14.77
N LYS A 148 -3.40 -11.10 -15.20
CA LYS A 148 -2.26 -10.41 -14.57
C LYS A 148 -2.55 -9.93 -13.16
N LEU A 149 -3.77 -9.46 -12.89
CA LEU A 149 -4.16 -9.05 -11.54
C LEU A 149 -4.26 -10.25 -10.59
N GLU A 150 -4.79 -11.39 -11.04
CA GLU A 150 -4.80 -12.64 -10.26
C GLU A 150 -3.39 -13.15 -9.99
N GLU A 151 -2.49 -13.06 -10.97
CA GLU A 151 -1.06 -13.40 -10.81
C GLU A 151 -0.40 -12.51 -9.75
N ILE A 152 -0.67 -11.20 -9.75
CA ILE A 152 -0.16 -10.26 -8.75
C ILE A 152 -0.76 -10.54 -7.37
N ARG A 153 -2.05 -10.90 -7.31
CA ARG A 153 -2.75 -11.25 -6.07
C ARG A 153 -2.18 -12.52 -5.45
N GLY A 154 -1.90 -13.54 -6.26
CA GLY A 154 -1.32 -14.80 -5.81
C GLY A 154 0.16 -14.69 -5.38
N ARG A 155 0.88 -13.65 -5.81
CA ARG A 155 2.26 -13.37 -5.39
C ARG A 155 2.36 -12.53 -4.09
N ASN A 156 1.28 -11.86 -3.70
CA ASN A 156 1.19 -11.03 -2.49
C ASN A 156 0.45 -11.72 -1.32
N LEU A 157 0.14 -13.02 -1.45
CA LEU A 157 -0.42 -13.90 -0.41
C LEU A 157 0.64 -14.90 0.07
#